data_AF-A0AA45AHC2-F1
#
_entry.id   AF-A0AA45AHC2-F1
#
_cell.length_a   1.000
_cell.length_b   1.000
_cell.length_c   1.000
_cell.angle_alpha   90.00
_cell.angle_beta   90.00
_cell.angle_gamma   90.00
#
_symmetry.space_group_name_H-M   'P 1'
#
loop_
_entity.id
_entity.type
_entity.pdbx_description
1 polymer ?
#
loop_
_entity_poly.entity_id
_entity_poly.type
_entity_poly.pdbx_seq_one_letter_code
_entity_poly.pdbx_strand_id
1 'polypeptide(L)'
;MGPLFLAVWVLHASATISAALNIRVPNVVSVEVNGPKYDCRCSPEDACWPDKAAWDGLNATVNGNLLRHIPPAAVCYNEFRGIPTYNKAACDEATSMWKDERWQ
;
A
#
# COMPACT_ATOMS: atom_id res chain seq x y z
N MET A 1 41.05 57.17 -16.49
CA MET A 1 39.61 57.37 -16.78
C MET A 1 39.10 56.14 -17.52
N GLY A 2 38.15 55.40 -16.93
CA GLY A 2 37.14 54.59 -17.65
C GLY A 2 37.57 53.31 -18.39
N PRO A 3 37.22 52.11 -17.87
CA PRO A 3 37.52 50.78 -18.45
C PRO A 3 36.30 50.14 -19.12
N LEU A 4 36.48 49.20 -20.06
CA LEU A 4 35.48 48.17 -20.37
C LEU A 4 36.16 46.86 -20.81
N PHE A 5 36.45 46.02 -19.81
CA PHE A 5 36.70 44.59 -19.96
C PHE A 5 35.35 43.90 -20.24
N LEU A 6 35.16 43.36 -21.45
CA LEU A 6 34.08 42.41 -21.70
C LEU A 6 34.55 41.02 -21.23
N ALA A 7 34.23 40.72 -19.98
CA ALA A 7 34.38 39.41 -19.39
C ALA A 7 33.38 38.44 -20.03
N VAL A 8 33.89 37.54 -20.86
CA VAL A 8 33.17 36.35 -21.32
C VAL A 8 33.11 35.38 -20.13
N TRP A 9 32.07 35.53 -19.31
CA TRP A 9 31.73 34.53 -18.30
C TRP A 9 31.04 33.36 -18.98
N VAL A 10 31.84 32.40 -19.46
CA VAL A 10 31.35 31.04 -19.69
C VAL A 10 31.10 30.42 -18.31
N LEU A 11 29.93 30.68 -17.74
CA LEU A 11 29.36 29.88 -16.67
C LEU A 11 28.84 28.59 -17.29
N HIS A 12 29.72 27.60 -17.49
CA HIS A 12 29.29 26.21 -17.52
C HIS A 12 28.91 25.84 -16.09
N ALA A 13 27.69 26.19 -15.68
CA ALA A 13 27.03 25.49 -14.61
C ALA A 13 26.74 24.08 -15.14
N SER A 14 27.71 23.17 -14.98
CA SER A 14 27.46 21.74 -15.00
C SER A 14 26.51 21.47 -13.83
N ALA A 15 25.21 21.58 -14.10
CA ALA A 15 24.19 21.05 -13.23
C ALA A 15 24.40 19.53 -13.21
N THR A 16 25.15 19.04 -12.22
CA THR A 16 25.11 17.64 -11.87
C THR A 16 23.70 17.40 -11.37
N ILE A 17 22.87 16.82 -12.24
CA ILE A 17 21.61 16.19 -11.84
C ILE A 17 22.01 14.97 -11.02
N SER A 18 22.40 15.18 -9.76
CA SER A 18 22.25 14.14 -8.75
C SER A 18 20.76 14.10 -8.42
N ALA A 19 19.98 13.56 -9.36
CA ALA A 19 18.78 12.86 -8.98
C ALA A 19 19.28 11.66 -8.18
N ALA A 20 19.44 11.85 -6.86
CA ALA A 20 19.28 10.72 -5.98
C ALA A 20 17.93 10.13 -6.37
N LEU A 21 17.97 8.99 -7.05
CA LEU A 21 16.79 8.16 -7.24
C LEU A 21 16.33 7.88 -5.82
N ASN A 22 15.38 8.68 -5.33
CA ASN A 22 14.60 8.34 -4.16
C ASN A 22 13.80 7.12 -4.58
N ILE A 23 14.45 5.96 -4.58
CA ILE A 23 13.77 4.69 -4.53
C ILE A 23 13.16 4.67 -3.14
N ARG A 24 12.03 5.38 -2.99
CA ARG A 24 11.07 5.07 -1.94
C ARG A 24 10.71 3.63 -2.24
N VAL A 25 11.24 2.68 -1.49
CA VAL A 25 10.71 1.32 -1.50
C VAL A 25 9.26 1.51 -1.04
N PRO A 26 8.26 1.42 -1.93
CA PRO A 26 6.98 2.08 -1.70
C PRO A 26 6.12 1.39 -0.63
N ASN A 27 6.67 0.44 0.11
CA ASN A 27 5.95 -0.44 1.01
C ASN A 27 6.80 -0.91 2.21
N VAL A 28 7.65 -0.05 2.79
CA VAL A 28 8.33 -0.38 4.06
C VAL A 28 8.17 0.70 5.14
N VAL A 29 8.05 0.23 6.39
CA VAL A 29 8.09 1.03 7.62
C VAL A 29 9.21 0.53 8.52
N SER A 30 9.98 1.44 9.10
CA SER A 30 11.04 1.07 10.05
C SER A 30 10.44 0.97 11.46
N VAL A 31 10.53 -0.21 12.06
CA VAL A 31 9.97 -0.53 13.38
C VAL A 31 11.09 -0.97 14.31
N GLU A 32 11.05 -0.52 15.57
CA GLU A 32 11.96 -0.98 16.61
C GLU A 32 11.28 -2.07 17.45
N VAL A 33 11.91 -3.24 17.57
CA VAL A 33 11.37 -4.37 18.35
C VAL A 33 12.43 -4.82 19.35
N ASN A 34 12.22 -4.49 20.63
CA ASN A 34 13.16 -4.78 21.74
C ASN A 34 14.59 -4.22 21.52
N GLY A 35 14.71 -3.08 20.83
CA GLY A 35 15.98 -2.37 20.59
C GLY A 35 16.46 -2.39 19.13
N PRO A 36 16.59 -3.56 18.47
CA PRO A 36 16.93 -3.60 17.05
C PRO A 36 15.86 -2.94 16.16
N LYS A 37 16.31 -2.27 15.10
CA LYS A 37 15.46 -1.70 14.05
C LYS A 37 15.33 -2.65 12.87
N TYR A 38 14.09 -2.81 12.40
CA TYR A 38 13.72 -3.67 11.29
C TYR A 38 12.95 -2.86 10.25
N ASP A 39 13.17 -3.16 8.97
CA ASP A 39 12.32 -2.66 7.91
C ASP A 39 11.24 -3.70 7.60
N CYS A 40 10.00 -3.35 7.97
CA CYS A 40 8.82 -4.20 7.83
C CYS A 40 8.01 -3.81 6.60
N ARG A 41 7.22 -4.73 6.04
CA ARG A 41 6.22 -4.40 5.02
C ARG A 41 5.08 -3.58 5.62
N CYS A 42 4.52 -2.68 4.82
CA CYS A 42 3.35 -1.90 5.22
C CYS A 42 2.12 -2.77 5.44
N SER A 43 1.27 -2.33 6.36
CA SER A 43 -0.03 -2.89 6.73
C SER A 43 -1.14 -1.84 6.58
N PRO A 44 -2.43 -2.20 6.59
CA PRO A 44 -3.55 -1.26 6.39
C PRO A 44 -3.59 -0.03 7.29
N GLU A 45 -2.95 -0.07 8.45
CA GLU A 45 -2.89 1.04 9.42
C GLU A 45 -1.75 2.04 9.11
N ASP A 46 -0.80 1.66 8.26
CA ASP A 46 0.40 2.44 7.98
C ASP A 46 0.15 3.50 6.89
N ALA A 47 0.79 4.67 7.01
CA ALA A 47 0.65 5.77 6.04
C ALA A 47 1.16 5.44 4.63
N CYS A 48 2.01 4.42 4.49
CA CYS A 48 2.48 3.91 3.21
C CYS A 48 1.53 2.91 2.56
N TRP A 49 0.47 2.47 3.26
CA TRP A 49 -0.52 1.58 2.69
C TRP A 49 -1.22 2.24 1.49
N PRO A 50 -1.46 1.51 0.38
CA PRO A 50 -2.11 2.10 -0.78
C PRO A 50 -3.53 2.58 -0.43
N ASP A 51 -3.86 3.79 -0.87
CA ASP A 51 -5.19 4.34 -0.75
C ASP A 51 -6.18 3.68 -1.74
N LYS A 52 -7.45 4.11 -1.68
CA LYS A 52 -8.48 3.56 -2.55
C LYS A 52 -8.15 3.73 -4.04
N ALA A 53 -7.59 4.88 -4.45
CA ALA A 53 -7.30 5.15 -5.85
C ALA A 53 -6.19 4.24 -6.38
N ALA A 54 -5.17 3.97 -5.58
CA ALA A 54 -4.12 3.01 -5.91
C ALA A 54 -4.68 1.57 -6.04
N TRP A 55 -5.57 1.16 -5.12
CA TRP A 55 -6.25 -0.14 -5.22
C TRP A 55 -7.18 -0.24 -6.44
N ASP A 56 -7.94 0.81 -6.75
CA ASP A 56 -8.79 0.87 -7.94
C ASP A 56 -7.95 0.77 -9.23
N GLY A 57 -6.79 1.44 -9.26
CA GLY A 57 -5.83 1.35 -10.35
C GLY A 57 -5.30 -0.07 -10.54
N LEU A 58 -4.91 -0.74 -9.45
CA LEU A 58 -4.51 -2.16 -9.49
C LEU A 58 -5.67 -3.04 -9.96
N ASN A 59 -6.89 -2.81 -9.49
CA ASN A 59 -8.06 -3.58 -9.93
C ASN A 59 -8.27 -3.47 -11.46
N ALA A 60 -8.05 -2.27 -12.02
CA ALA A 60 -8.12 -2.05 -13.45
C ALA A 60 -7.03 -2.81 -14.23
N THR A 61 -5.80 -2.91 -13.71
CA THR A 61 -4.72 -3.66 -14.38
C THR A 61 -4.93 -5.17 -14.37
N VAL A 62 -5.73 -5.68 -13.42
CA VAL A 62 -6.12 -7.10 -13.34
C VAL A 62 -7.55 -7.36 -13.82
N ASN A 63 -8.10 -6.47 -14.66
CA ASN A 63 -9.41 -6.61 -15.30
C ASN A 63 -10.57 -6.83 -14.32
N GLY A 64 -10.54 -6.19 -13.15
CA GLY A 64 -11.61 -6.30 -12.15
C GLY A 64 -11.48 -7.50 -11.20
N ASN A 65 -10.39 -8.28 -11.28
CA ASN A 65 -10.21 -9.48 -10.47
C ASN A 65 -9.57 -9.24 -9.09
N LEU A 66 -9.40 -7.99 -8.65
CA LEU A 66 -8.94 -7.70 -7.30
C LEU A 66 -10.12 -7.74 -6.33
N LEU A 67 -10.10 -8.71 -5.42
CA LEU A 67 -11.12 -8.90 -4.40
C LEU A 67 -10.69 -8.34 -3.05
N ARG A 68 -11.57 -7.59 -2.39
CA ARG A 68 -11.43 -7.29 -0.97
C ARG A 68 -11.84 -8.53 -0.19
N HIS A 69 -10.89 -9.15 0.49
CA HIS A 69 -11.14 -10.34 1.27
C HIS A 69 -12.11 -10.07 2.43
N ILE A 70 -13.22 -10.80 2.46
CA ILE A 70 -14.15 -10.91 3.58
C ILE A 70 -14.16 -12.39 3.98
N PRO A 71 -13.76 -12.74 5.21
CA PRO A 71 -13.74 -14.14 5.64
C PRO A 71 -15.12 -14.80 5.49
N PRO A 72 -15.23 -16.06 5.07
CA PRO A 72 -16.51 -16.76 4.95
C PRO A 72 -17.34 -16.71 6.24
N ALA A 73 -16.71 -16.86 7.41
CA ALA A 73 -17.38 -16.77 8.71
C ALA A 73 -17.78 -15.34 9.15
N ALA A 74 -17.45 -14.29 8.39
CA ALA A 74 -17.89 -12.94 8.71
C ALA A 74 -19.42 -12.83 8.79
N VAL A 75 -20.14 -13.68 8.03
CA VAL A 75 -21.61 -13.76 8.06
C VAL A 75 -22.21 -14.12 9.42
N CYS A 76 -21.41 -14.65 10.34
CA CYS A 76 -21.82 -14.93 11.72
C CYS A 76 -21.73 -13.72 12.65
N TYR A 77 -21.18 -12.59 12.20
CA TYR A 77 -20.97 -11.37 12.98
C TYR A 77 -21.70 -10.20 12.34
N ASN A 78 -22.01 -9.17 13.14
CA ASN A 78 -22.74 -7.99 12.65
C ASN A 78 -21.95 -7.23 11.58
N GLU A 79 -20.63 -7.10 11.77
CA GLU A 79 -19.75 -6.41 10.84
C GLU A 79 -18.34 -7.01 10.78
N PHE A 80 -17.67 -6.79 9.66
CA PHE A 80 -16.25 -7.08 9.48
C PHE A 80 -15.56 -5.83 8.91
N ARG A 81 -14.70 -5.19 9.71
CA ARG A 81 -13.97 -3.97 9.32
C ARG A 81 -14.89 -2.86 8.75
N GLY A 82 -16.01 -2.62 9.43
CA GLY A 82 -17.01 -1.60 9.04
C GLY A 82 -17.95 -2.02 7.91
N ILE A 83 -17.90 -3.27 7.45
CA ILE A 83 -18.82 -3.82 6.44
C ILE A 83 -19.88 -4.65 7.16
N PRO A 84 -21.19 -4.31 7.07
CA PRO A 84 -22.26 -5.15 7.61
C PRO A 84 -22.27 -6.51 6.92
N THR A 85 -22.25 -7.59 7.71
CA THR A 85 -22.04 -8.94 7.17
C THR A 85 -23.04 -9.99 7.66
N TYR A 86 -23.77 -9.74 8.75
CA TYR A 86 -24.62 -10.76 9.37
C TYR A 86 -25.66 -11.36 8.41
N ASN A 87 -25.65 -12.69 8.32
CA ASN A 87 -26.68 -13.47 7.65
C ASN A 87 -26.81 -14.81 8.38
N LYS A 88 -27.97 -15.02 9.03
CA LYS A 88 -28.21 -16.22 9.84
C LYS A 88 -28.07 -17.51 9.03
N ALA A 89 -28.68 -17.59 7.85
CA ALA A 89 -28.67 -18.81 7.04
C ALA A 89 -27.26 -19.15 6.55
N ALA A 90 -26.51 -18.13 6.09
CA ALA A 90 -25.12 -18.32 5.68
C ALA A 90 -24.20 -18.68 6.86
N CYS A 91 -24.48 -18.16 8.07
CA CYS A 91 -23.75 -18.55 9.26
C CYS A 91 -24.00 -20.01 9.66
N ASP A 92 -25.25 -20.47 9.59
CA ASP A 92 -25.61 -21.86 9.85
C ASP A 92 -24.88 -22.78 8.86
N GLU A 93 -24.82 -22.42 7.57
CA GLU A 93 -24.06 -23.13 6.53
C GLU A 93 -22.56 -23.15 6.84
N ALA A 94 -21.94 -21.98 7.02
CA ALA A 94 -20.51 -21.85 7.28
C ALA A 94 -20.06 -22.62 8.53
N THR A 95 -20.91 -22.65 9.56
CA THR A 95 -20.66 -23.43 10.78
C THR A 95 -20.73 -24.93 10.50
N SER A 96 -21.69 -25.38 9.70
CA SER A 96 -21.84 -26.80 9.35
C SER A 96 -20.72 -27.32 8.46
N MET A 97 -20.18 -26.47 7.56
CA MET A 97 -19.16 -26.80 6.58
C MET A 97 -17.74 -26.46 7.00
N TRP A 98 -17.53 -25.91 8.20
CA TRP A 98 -16.21 -25.40 8.63
C TRP A 98 -15.04 -26.39 8.50
N LYS A 99 -15.31 -27.70 8.63
CA LYS A 99 -14.29 -28.76 8.53
C LYS A 99 -14.19 -29.41 7.14
N ASP A 100 -15.01 -29.00 6.19
CA ASP A 100 -14.98 -29.50 4.82
C ASP A 100 -13.92 -28.74 4.01
N GLU A 101 -12.88 -29.43 3.54
CA GLU A 101 -11.77 -28.84 2.78
C GLU A 101 -12.18 -28.31 1.41
N ARG A 102 -13.29 -28.78 0.84
CA ARG A 102 -13.79 -28.29 -0.45
C ARG A 102 -14.61 -27.01 -0.29
N TRP A 103 -15.11 -26.76 0.92
CA TRP A 103 -15.80 -25.53 1.26
C TRP A 103 -14.83 -24.40 1.60
N GLN A 104 -13.69 -24.72 2.21
CA GLN A 104 -12.58 -23.78 2.48
C GLN A 104 -11.87 -23.36 1.19
#